data_AF-A0A6B3C8M6-F1
#
_entry.id   AF-A0A6B3C8M6-F1
#
_cell.length_a   1.000
_cell.length_b   1.000
_cell.length_c   1.000
_cell.angle_alpha   90.00
_cell.angle_beta   90.00
_cell.angle_gamma   90.00
#
_symmetry.space_group_name_H-M   'P 1'
#
loop_
_entity.id
_entity.type
_entity.pdbx_description
1 polymer ?
#
loop_
_entity_poly.entity_id
_entity_poly.type
_entity_poly.pdbx_seq_one_letter_code
_entity_poly.pdbx_strand_id
1 'polypeptide(L)'
;LGAHLNLVRVWGGGIYESEDFYDLCDERGLLVWQDFLLACAAYPEESPLLEELEAEAREHVARLTPHPSLVVWNGGNENLWGFRDWGWPDELEGRTWGLRYATELFPAVVAELDPTRPYVENSPASPGYDLHDVHPNDPDHGSHHQWEVWNRVDYTADRDEVPRF
;
A
#
# COMPACT_ATOMS: atom_id res chain seq x y z
N LEU A 1 -6.17 0.69 21.99
CA LEU A 1 -5.96 0.54 23.45
C LEU A 1 -7.06 -0.34 24.05
N GLY A 2 -6.69 -1.30 24.89
CA GLY A 2 -7.56 -2.42 25.34
C GLY A 2 -7.15 -3.76 24.73
N ALA A 3 -6.81 -3.77 23.43
CA ALA A 3 -6.36 -4.96 22.69
C ALA A 3 -4.83 -5.03 22.45
N HIS A 4 -4.05 -4.15 23.09
CA HIS A 4 -2.58 -4.09 22.95
C HIS A 4 -2.04 -3.87 21.52
N LEU A 5 -2.83 -3.27 20.62
CA LEU A 5 -2.40 -2.86 19.29
C LEU A 5 -1.49 -1.63 19.33
N ASN A 6 -0.49 -1.59 18.45
CA ASN A 6 0.45 -0.48 18.28
C ASN A 6 0.56 0.02 16.83
N LEU A 7 -0.09 -0.63 15.86
CA LEU A 7 -0.14 -0.19 14.46
C LEU A 7 -1.55 -0.39 13.91
N VAL A 8 -1.98 0.54 13.06
CA VAL A 8 -3.18 0.46 12.23
C VAL A 8 -2.80 0.77 10.79
N ARG A 9 -3.34 0.02 9.84
CA ARG A 9 -3.21 0.30 8.41
C ARG A 9 -4.48 0.97 7.90
N VAL A 10 -4.34 2.14 7.30
CA VAL A 10 -5.42 2.80 6.55
C VAL A 10 -5.36 2.25 5.12
N TRP A 11 -6.25 1.30 4.83
CA TRP A 11 -6.26 0.53 3.59
C TRP A 11 -6.72 1.35 2.37
N GLY A 12 -6.05 1.16 1.23
CA GLY A 12 -6.12 2.01 0.03
C GLY A 12 -7.43 2.04 -0.76
N GLY A 13 -8.44 1.21 -0.47
CA GLY A 13 -9.77 1.40 -1.07
C GLY A 13 -10.77 2.11 -0.14
N GLY A 14 -10.26 2.72 0.94
CA GLY A 14 -11.00 3.61 1.81
C GLY A 14 -10.83 5.08 1.40
N ILE A 15 -10.55 5.92 2.39
CA ILE A 15 -10.23 7.34 2.22
C ILE A 15 -8.97 7.68 3.01
N TYR A 16 -8.31 8.80 2.69
CA TYR A 16 -7.42 9.42 3.67
C TYR A 16 -8.29 9.88 4.83
N GLU A 17 -7.99 9.39 6.03
CA GLU A 17 -8.82 9.69 7.20
C GLU A 17 -8.81 11.19 7.57
N SER A 18 -9.73 11.55 8.46
CA SER A 18 -9.84 12.89 9.04
C SER A 18 -8.62 13.26 9.92
N GLU A 19 -8.35 14.55 10.12
CA GLU A 19 -7.32 15.03 11.07
C GLU A 19 -7.51 14.43 12.47
N ASP A 20 -8.76 14.37 12.95
CA ASP A 20 -9.09 13.80 14.26
C ASP A 20 -8.58 12.36 14.43
N PHE A 21 -8.55 11.56 13.35
CA PHE A 21 -8.01 10.20 13.38
C PHE A 21 -6.50 10.19 13.67
N TYR A 22 -5.73 11.02 12.95
CA TYR A 22 -4.27 11.06 13.11
C TYR A 22 -3.88 11.74 14.43
N ASP A 23 -4.60 12.79 14.85
CA ASP A 23 -4.42 13.42 16.17
C ASP A 23 -4.63 12.40 17.30
N LEU A 24 -5.64 11.53 17.18
CA LEU A 24 -5.85 10.44 18.13
C LEU A 24 -4.75 9.38 18.03
N CYS A 25 -4.27 9.05 16.84
CA CYS A 25 -3.15 8.12 16.69
C CYS A 25 -1.87 8.66 17.36
N ASP A 26 -1.59 9.96 17.18
CA ASP A 26 -0.49 10.68 17.82
C ASP A 26 -0.63 10.65 19.36
N GLU A 27 -1.80 11.02 19.89
CA GLU A 27 -2.06 11.04 21.34
C GLU A 27 -1.89 9.65 21.97
N ARG A 28 -2.30 8.60 21.25
CA ARG A 28 -2.34 7.23 21.78
C ARG A 28 -1.09 6.42 21.48
N GLY A 29 -0.15 6.96 20.69
CA GLY A 29 1.02 6.22 20.23
C GLY A 29 0.65 5.02 19.35
N LEU A 30 -0.40 5.16 18.54
CA LEU A 30 -0.81 4.15 17.56
C LEU A 30 -0.16 4.50 16.22
N LEU A 31 0.73 3.65 15.73
CA LEU A 31 1.41 3.85 14.45
C LEU A 31 0.43 3.72 13.28
N VAL A 32 0.63 4.50 12.24
CA VAL A 32 -0.19 4.50 11.02
C VAL A 32 0.67 4.10 9.83
N TRP A 33 0.23 3.04 9.15
CA TRP A 33 0.64 2.68 7.79
C TRP A 33 -0.42 3.24 6.84
N GLN A 34 -0.06 4.23 6.03
CA GLN A 34 -0.98 4.91 5.12
C GLN A 34 -0.82 4.44 3.69
N ASP A 35 -1.86 3.86 3.13
CA ASP A 35 -1.93 3.62 1.69
C ASP A 35 -2.32 4.89 0.93
N PHE A 36 -1.78 5.10 -0.27
CA PHE A 36 -2.46 5.89 -1.30
C PHE A 36 -3.72 5.13 -1.77
N LEU A 37 -4.69 5.85 -2.34
CA LEU A 37 -6.01 5.29 -2.60
C LEU A 37 -6.13 4.43 -3.88
N LEU A 38 -5.18 3.50 -4.05
CA LEU A 38 -5.22 2.46 -5.08
C LEU A 38 -5.46 1.10 -4.42
N ALA A 39 -6.44 0.34 -4.90
CA ALA A 39 -6.72 -0.99 -4.36
C ALA A 39 -7.37 -1.93 -5.37
N CYS A 40 -6.79 -3.12 -5.53
CA CYS A 40 -7.37 -4.28 -6.22
C CYS A 40 -7.89 -4.02 -7.65
N ALA A 41 -7.40 -2.97 -8.32
CA ALA A 41 -7.87 -2.56 -9.64
C ALA A 41 -6.70 -2.00 -10.48
N ALA A 42 -6.85 -2.09 -11.80
CA ALA A 42 -5.98 -1.40 -12.74
C ALA A 42 -6.48 0.04 -12.93
N TYR A 43 -5.55 0.99 -12.88
CA TYR A 43 -5.83 2.42 -13.04
C TYR A 43 -5.14 2.95 -14.31
N PRO A 44 -5.86 3.64 -15.21
CA PRO A 44 -5.23 4.32 -16.34
C PRO A 44 -4.18 5.31 -15.87
N GLU A 45 -3.09 5.48 -16.60
CA GLU A 45 -2.00 6.42 -16.24
C GLU A 45 -1.98 7.68 -17.10
N GLU A 46 -2.99 7.85 -17.96
CA GLU A 46 -3.13 8.98 -18.85
C GLU A 46 -3.93 10.13 -18.21
N SER A 47 -3.71 11.35 -18.71
CA SER A 47 -4.52 12.51 -18.32
C SER A 47 -6.00 12.30 -18.70
N PRO A 48 -6.95 12.76 -17.86
CA PRO A 48 -6.72 13.64 -16.70
C PRO A 48 -6.37 12.89 -15.40
N LEU A 49 -6.49 11.56 -15.33
CA LEU A 49 -6.38 10.82 -14.06
C LEU A 49 -4.99 10.96 -13.43
N LEU A 50 -3.93 11.00 -14.24
CA LEU A 50 -2.58 11.28 -13.78
C LEU A 50 -2.46 12.60 -12.99
N GLU A 51 -3.06 13.67 -13.51
CA GLU A 51 -2.99 15.00 -12.91
C GLU A 51 -3.82 15.07 -11.63
N GLU A 52 -4.99 14.42 -11.62
CA GLU A 52 -5.86 14.34 -10.43
C GLU A 52 -5.18 13.55 -9.30
N LEU A 53 -4.57 12.40 -9.60
CA LEU A 53 -3.84 11.61 -8.60
C LEU A 53 -2.57 12.30 -8.10
N GLU A 54 -1.87 13.07 -8.93
CA GLU A 54 -0.76 13.90 -8.47
C GLU A 54 -1.24 14.99 -7.50
N ALA A 55 -2.32 15.68 -7.85
CA ALA A 55 -2.89 16.73 -7.01
C ALA A 55 -3.35 16.16 -5.65
N GLU A 56 -4.08 15.04 -5.67
CA GLU A 56 -4.51 14.33 -4.47
C GLU A 56 -3.32 13.90 -3.60
N ALA A 57 -2.31 13.26 -4.19
CA ALA A 57 -1.13 12.80 -3.48
C ALA A 57 -0.39 13.96 -2.79
N ARG A 58 -0.20 15.08 -3.50
CA ARG A 58 0.47 16.26 -2.95
C ARG A 58 -0.30 16.88 -1.81
N GLU A 59 -1.62 17.02 -1.96
CA GLU A 59 -2.49 17.55 -0.90
C GLU A 59 -2.39 16.69 0.37
N HIS A 60 -2.54 15.38 0.23
CA HIS A 60 -2.59 14.49 1.38
C HIS A 60 -1.23 14.25 2.03
N VAL A 61 -0.13 14.17 1.27
CA VAL A 61 1.20 14.08 1.88
C VAL A 61 1.54 15.36 2.64
N ALA A 62 1.26 16.53 2.06
CA ALA A 62 1.49 17.80 2.75
C ALA A 62 0.62 17.96 4.01
N ARG A 63 -0.62 17.47 3.96
CA ARG A 63 -1.54 17.48 5.09
C ARG A 63 -1.07 16.55 6.22
N LEU A 64 -0.61 15.34 5.89
CA LEU A 64 -0.37 14.28 6.87
C LEU A 64 1.06 14.21 7.41
N THR A 65 2.04 14.79 6.72
CA THR A 65 3.45 14.82 7.17
C THR A 65 3.70 15.37 8.60
N PRO A 66 2.87 16.25 9.18
CA PRO A 66 3.07 16.68 10.57
C PRO A 66 2.81 15.60 11.64
N HIS A 67 2.08 14.53 11.31
CA HIS A 67 1.67 13.51 12.29
C HIS A 67 2.80 12.49 12.57
N PRO A 68 3.36 12.44 13.79
CA PRO A 68 4.39 11.47 14.15
C PRO A 68 3.89 10.01 14.19
N SER A 69 2.58 9.78 14.33
CA SER A 69 2.00 8.44 14.24
C SER A 69 2.14 7.84 12.85
N LEU A 70 2.12 8.65 11.80
CA LEU A 70 2.37 8.20 10.44
C LEU A 70 3.82 7.77 10.29
N VAL A 71 4.04 6.49 9.97
CA VAL A 71 5.38 5.91 9.91
C VAL A 71 5.74 5.26 8.59
N VAL A 72 4.76 4.95 7.73
CA VAL A 72 4.99 4.35 6.42
C VAL A 72 3.95 4.90 5.43
N TRP A 73 4.43 5.30 4.25
CA TRP A 73 3.61 5.52 3.07
C TRP A 73 3.63 4.27 2.19
N ASN A 74 2.49 3.89 1.61
CA ASN A 74 2.36 2.71 0.77
C ASN A 74 1.60 3.02 -0.52
N GLY A 75 2.12 2.63 -1.67
CA GLY A 75 1.59 3.02 -2.98
C GLY A 75 0.22 2.45 -3.33
N GLY A 76 -0.20 1.35 -2.71
CA GLY A 76 -1.53 0.77 -2.93
C GLY A 76 -1.70 -0.63 -2.35
N ASN A 77 -2.88 -1.20 -2.54
CA ASN A 77 -3.24 -2.53 -2.07
C ASN A 77 -3.38 -3.53 -3.22
N GLU A 78 -2.57 -4.57 -3.18
CA GLU A 78 -2.63 -5.76 -4.04
C GLU A 78 -2.59 -5.48 -5.55
N ASN A 79 -2.20 -4.28 -5.99
CA ASN A 79 -2.13 -3.98 -7.42
C ASN A 79 -0.99 -4.77 -8.09
N LEU A 80 0.17 -4.89 -7.42
CA LEU A 80 1.29 -5.67 -7.96
C LEU A 80 0.97 -7.18 -7.98
N TRP A 81 0.33 -7.67 -6.91
CA TRP A 81 -0.13 -9.06 -6.85
C TRP A 81 -1.23 -9.32 -7.87
N GLY A 82 -2.19 -8.40 -8.01
CA GLY A 82 -3.26 -8.50 -8.99
C GLY A 82 -2.74 -8.51 -10.43
N PHE A 83 -1.75 -7.68 -10.74
CA PHE A 83 -1.08 -7.74 -12.03
C PHE A 83 -0.40 -9.10 -12.28
N ARG A 84 0.18 -9.71 -11.24
CA ARG A 84 0.85 -11.02 -11.36
C ARG A 84 -0.11 -12.19 -11.54
N ASP A 85 -1.19 -12.23 -10.76
CA ASP A 85 -1.97 -13.46 -10.58
C ASP A 85 -3.41 -13.38 -11.05
N TRP A 86 -3.96 -12.19 -11.32
CA TRP A 86 -5.38 -12.02 -11.65
C TRP A 86 -5.65 -11.89 -13.16
N GLY A 87 -4.68 -12.27 -14.00
CA GLY A 87 -4.84 -12.31 -15.47
C GLY A 87 -4.78 -10.94 -16.16
N TRP A 88 -4.42 -9.87 -15.43
CA TRP A 88 -4.38 -8.52 -15.98
C TRP A 88 -3.49 -8.34 -17.20
N PRO A 89 -2.30 -8.96 -17.34
CA PRO A 89 -1.46 -8.75 -18.52
C PRO A 89 -2.17 -9.09 -19.83
N ASP A 90 -2.98 -10.16 -19.82
CA ASP A 90 -3.76 -10.60 -20.98
C ASP A 90 -4.94 -9.66 -21.23
N GLU A 91 -5.66 -9.24 -20.18
CA GLU A 91 -6.84 -8.37 -20.31
C GLU A 91 -6.48 -6.92 -20.70
N LEU A 92 -5.35 -6.42 -20.19
CA LEU A 92 -4.90 -5.07 -20.42
C LEU A 92 -4.28 -4.90 -21.80
N GLU A 93 -3.74 -5.96 -22.40
CA GLU A 93 -3.09 -5.92 -23.72
C GLU A 93 -2.02 -4.82 -23.84
N GLY A 94 -1.24 -4.62 -22.76
CA GLY A 94 -0.20 -3.60 -22.69
C GLY A 94 -0.68 -2.18 -22.34
N ARG A 95 -1.96 -2.00 -22.00
CA ARG A 95 -2.46 -0.74 -21.39
C ARG A 95 -1.82 -0.51 -20.01
N THR A 96 -1.77 0.76 -19.64
CA THR A 96 -1.35 1.21 -18.31
C THR A 96 -2.32 0.72 -17.23
N TRP A 97 -1.81 0.55 -16.02
CA TRP A 97 -2.58 -0.05 -14.92
C TRP A 97 -2.29 0.51 -13.54
N GLY A 98 -1.45 1.54 -13.44
CA GLY A 98 -1.16 2.27 -12.22
C GLY A 98 0.19 1.91 -11.60
N LEU A 99 1.03 1.13 -12.30
CA LEU A 99 2.39 0.85 -11.87
C LEU A 99 3.17 2.15 -11.67
N ARG A 100 3.05 3.08 -12.63
CA ARG A 100 3.73 4.37 -12.57
C ARG A 100 3.35 5.18 -11.34
N TYR A 101 2.12 5.05 -10.85
CA TYR A 101 1.72 5.71 -9.62
C TYR A 101 2.51 5.20 -8.43
N ALA A 102 2.55 3.88 -8.28
CA ALA A 102 3.21 3.18 -7.18
C ALA A 102 4.74 3.25 -7.23
N THR A 103 5.39 3.33 -8.40
CA THR A 103 6.85 3.26 -8.52
C THR A 103 7.52 4.59 -8.87
N GLU A 104 6.78 5.55 -9.41
CA GLU A 104 7.33 6.85 -9.82
C GLU A 104 6.63 8.03 -9.14
N LEU A 105 5.32 8.19 -9.32
CA LEU A 105 4.61 9.41 -8.91
C LEU A 105 4.57 9.58 -7.39
N PHE A 106 3.97 8.63 -6.67
CA PHE A 106 3.82 8.70 -5.22
C PHE A 106 5.16 8.73 -4.49
N PRO A 107 6.17 7.89 -4.80
CA PRO A 107 7.46 7.99 -4.14
C PRO A 107 8.17 9.33 -4.42
N ALA A 108 7.99 9.92 -5.62
CA ALA A 108 8.54 11.25 -5.89
C ALA A 108 7.87 12.34 -5.04
N VAL A 109 6.54 12.29 -4.89
CA VAL A 109 5.81 13.23 -4.02
C VAL A 109 6.23 13.07 -2.54
N VAL A 110 6.35 11.82 -2.06
CA VAL A 110 6.81 11.55 -0.69
C VAL A 110 8.26 12.01 -0.50
N ALA A 111 9.15 11.75 -1.44
CA ALA A 111 10.54 12.21 -1.36
C ALA A 111 10.66 13.75 -1.35
N GLU A 112 9.71 14.47 -1.97
CA GLU A 112 9.68 15.93 -1.98
C GLU A 112 9.11 16.50 -0.66
N LEU A 113 7.96 15.99 -0.22
CA LEU A 113 7.15 16.61 0.85
C LEU A 113 7.36 15.95 2.22
N ASP A 114 7.79 14.70 2.26
CA ASP A 114 8.01 13.92 3.47
C ASP A 114 9.24 12.99 3.37
N PRO A 115 10.44 13.55 3.15
CA PRO A 115 11.65 12.78 2.82
C PRO A 115 12.17 11.89 3.96
N THR A 116 11.56 11.96 5.15
CA THR A 116 12.02 11.24 6.33
C THR A 116 11.30 9.91 6.55
N ARG A 117 10.14 9.71 5.91
CA ARG A 117 9.33 8.50 6.08
C ARG A 117 9.62 7.49 4.97
N PRO A 118 9.69 6.19 5.31
CA PRO A 118 9.83 5.14 4.31
C PRO A 118 8.59 5.05 3.43
N TYR A 119 8.82 4.66 2.18
CA TYR A 119 7.80 4.37 1.19
C TYR A 119 7.95 2.93 0.72
N VAL A 120 6.82 2.23 0.55
CA VAL A 120 6.72 0.93 -0.10
C VAL A 120 5.74 1.00 -1.27
N GLU A 121 6.04 0.34 -2.37
CA GLU A 121 5.27 0.45 -3.61
C GLU A 121 3.88 -0.19 -3.53
N ASN A 122 3.69 -1.22 -2.70
CA ASN A 122 2.42 -1.90 -2.55
C ASN A 122 2.39 -2.75 -1.27
N SER A 123 1.19 -3.23 -0.92
CA SER A 123 1.02 -4.29 0.08
C SER A 123 0.08 -5.37 -0.49
N PRO A 124 0.51 -6.63 -0.61
CA PRO A 124 1.85 -7.13 -0.28
C PRO A 124 2.90 -6.65 -1.29
N ALA A 125 4.16 -6.62 -0.88
CA ALA A 125 5.29 -6.37 -1.77
C ALA A 125 6.55 -7.09 -1.29
N SER A 126 7.48 -7.25 -2.24
CA SER A 126 8.86 -7.74 -2.04
C SER A 126 9.85 -6.59 -2.30
N PRO A 127 10.02 -5.64 -1.36
CA PRO A 127 10.76 -4.41 -1.63
C PRO A 127 12.20 -4.67 -2.09
N GLY A 128 12.62 -3.93 -3.12
CA GLY A 128 13.97 -4.03 -3.69
C GLY A 128 14.17 -5.15 -4.71
N TYR A 129 13.11 -5.89 -5.05
CA TYR A 129 13.12 -6.89 -6.12
C TYR A 129 12.24 -6.45 -7.29
N ASP A 130 12.62 -6.84 -8.50
CA ASP A 130 11.76 -6.64 -9.67
C ASP A 130 10.51 -7.52 -9.54
N LEU A 131 9.37 -6.98 -9.95
CA LEU A 131 8.09 -7.70 -9.95
C LEU A 131 8.24 -9.05 -10.67
N HIS A 132 9.03 -9.07 -11.76
CA HIS A 132 9.73 -10.13 -12.52
C HIS A 132 10.28 -11.35 -11.76
N ASP A 133 11.04 -11.06 -10.72
CA ASP A 133 12.03 -11.98 -10.18
C ASP A 133 11.55 -12.60 -8.87
N VAL A 134 10.86 -11.82 -8.05
CA VAL A 134 10.29 -12.27 -6.77
C VAL A 134 8.82 -11.91 -6.73
N HIS A 135 7.98 -12.86 -6.33
CA HIS A 135 6.55 -12.65 -6.24
C HIS A 135 6.24 -11.56 -5.20
N PRO A 136 5.30 -10.62 -5.46
CA PRO A 136 5.02 -9.53 -4.52
C PRO A 136 4.41 -10.02 -3.19
N ASN A 137 3.81 -11.22 -3.17
CA ASN A 137 3.27 -11.85 -1.96
C ASN A 137 4.16 -13.01 -1.44
N ASP A 138 5.45 -13.02 -1.76
CA ASP A 138 6.37 -14.07 -1.31
C ASP A 138 6.57 -13.99 0.23
N PRO A 139 6.32 -15.06 1.00
CA PRO A 139 6.38 -15.00 2.46
C PRO A 139 7.78 -14.71 3.01
N ASP A 140 8.84 -14.99 2.24
CA ASP A 140 10.23 -14.75 2.66
C ASP A 140 10.69 -13.29 2.42
N HIS A 141 9.86 -12.47 1.75
CA HIS A 141 10.19 -11.12 1.29
C HIS A 141 9.07 -10.10 1.61
N GLY A 142 9.37 -9.13 2.48
CA GLY A 142 8.46 -8.00 2.72
C GLY A 142 7.15 -8.36 3.42
N SER A 143 6.04 -7.75 2.99
CA SER A 143 4.72 -7.99 3.59
C SER A 143 3.96 -9.07 2.84
N HIS A 144 3.16 -9.85 3.56
CA HIS A 144 2.36 -10.94 3.01
C HIS A 144 0.88 -10.82 3.40
N HIS A 145 0.01 -11.11 2.44
CA HIS A 145 -1.43 -11.20 2.63
C HIS A 145 -1.85 -12.67 2.54
N GLN A 146 -2.12 -13.26 3.70
CA GLN A 146 -2.59 -14.64 3.84
C GLN A 146 -4.10 -14.68 3.60
N TRP A 147 -4.51 -15.16 2.43
CA TRP A 147 -5.93 -15.30 2.07
C TRP A 147 -6.39 -16.75 1.91
N GLU A 148 -5.48 -17.73 1.93
CA GLU A 148 -5.84 -19.13 1.69
C GLU A 148 -6.66 -19.70 2.85
N VAL A 149 -6.37 -19.35 4.11
CA VAL A 149 -7.08 -19.86 5.30
C VAL A 149 -8.55 -19.46 5.32
N TRP A 150 -8.87 -18.26 4.87
CA TRP A 150 -10.26 -17.84 4.78
C TRP A 150 -10.96 -18.49 3.56
N ASN A 151 -10.28 -18.51 2.41
CA ASN A 151 -10.94 -18.82 1.15
C ASN A 151 -10.96 -20.31 0.78
N ARG A 152 -9.98 -21.10 1.23
CA ARG A 152 -9.69 -22.42 0.63
C ARG A 152 -9.27 -23.50 1.62
N VAL A 153 -8.52 -23.16 2.68
CA VAL A 153 -7.95 -24.14 3.63
C VAL A 153 -8.43 -23.90 5.07
N ASP A 154 -8.08 -24.79 5.99
CA ASP A 154 -8.45 -24.67 7.40
C ASP A 154 -7.49 -23.74 8.17
N TYR A 155 -7.97 -23.13 9.25
CA TYR A 155 -7.19 -22.21 10.11
C TYR A 155 -5.92 -22.82 10.71
N THR A 156 -5.81 -24.15 10.77
CA THR A 156 -4.58 -24.79 11.20
C THR A 156 -3.39 -24.53 10.27
N ALA A 157 -3.64 -24.16 9.00
CA ALA A 157 -2.61 -23.84 8.02
C ALA A 157 -1.84 -22.54 8.35
N ASP A 158 -2.38 -21.65 9.19
CA ASP A 158 -1.65 -20.46 9.70
C ASP A 158 -0.33 -20.82 10.40
N ARG A 159 -0.17 -22.08 10.85
CA ARG A 159 1.05 -22.54 11.50
C ARG A 159 2.18 -22.88 10.53
N ASP A 160 1.85 -23.10 9.27
CA ASP A 160 2.77 -23.63 8.26
C ASP A 160 3.37 -22.50 7.38
N GLU A 161 2.78 -21.31 7.42
CA GLU A 161 3.22 -20.12 6.69
C GLU A 161 3.60 -19.01 7.68
N VAL A 162 4.89 -18.66 7.72
CA VAL A 162 5.42 -17.66 8.66
C VAL A 162 6.06 -16.53 7.87
N PRO A 163 5.30 -15.51 7.46
CA PRO A 163 5.83 -14.42 6.66
C PRO A 163 6.74 -13.50 7.47
N ARG A 164 7.52 -12.65 6.77
CA ARG A 164 8.35 -11.62 7.41
C ARG A 164 7.51 -10.54 8.10
N PHE A 165 6.39 -10.16 7.49
CA PHE A 165 5.37 -9.27 8.04
C PHE A 165 3.99 -9.63 7.51
#